data_AF-A0A2V7J8S1-F1
#
_entry.id   AF-A0A2V7J8S1-F1
#
_cell.length_a   1.000
_cell.length_b   1.000
_cell.length_c   1.000
_cell.angle_alpha   90.00
_cell.angle_beta   90.00
_cell.angle_gamma   90.00
#
_symmetry.space_group_name_H-M   'P 1'
#
loop_
_entity.id
_entity.type
_entity.pdbx_description
1 polymer ?
#
loop_
_entity_poly.entity_id
_entity_poly.type
_entity_poly.pdbx_seq_one_letter_code
_entity_poly.pdbx_strand_id
1 'polypeptide(L)'
;MVSDWDAGVVRASTGEGPAPRLTRTAAGEFVIDLSKGASVTLAPEVGTSLPGVTPVPLPPTPLRRPPWPALKDDLATVERRRVLTAADRYLGESPVTITAFPVPAGRGAPEAGPHDFYSEGDYWWPDPANPGGPYVRRDGETNPDNFVAHRDAMRRLSVIVPALVAAYRITGDERYARQAAAHLRAWFVDERTRMNPNLLYGQAIKGVATGRGTGIIDTIHLVEVAQAAWVLERLGYLEEEVLAGTKDWFRRYLEWITTHQYGLDERKSSNNHAAAWALQVAAFARLVGDEAQLASMRRFFKETLVPEQMAADGSFPRELARTKPYGYSLFQLDVMAMVAEALSTPQDNLWTFMTSDGRGMRRALEFMYPFIKDRTTWPKPPDVMYHDAWPIRHPALFFGGRALHEPRYLALWQTLNPDPTIDEVIRNYPVQQPLLWVP
;
A
#
# COMPACT_ATOMS: atom_id res chain seq x y z
N MET A 1 24.66 7.73 -27.94
CA MET A 1 23.57 6.82 -27.54
C MET A 1 22.26 7.56 -27.73
N VAL A 2 21.29 6.96 -28.44
CA VAL A 2 19.98 7.58 -28.73
C VAL A 2 19.01 7.18 -27.62
N SER A 3 18.29 8.15 -27.06
CA SER A 3 17.74 8.13 -25.69
C SER A 3 16.32 7.54 -25.50
N ASP A 4 15.77 6.82 -26.47
CA ASP A 4 14.40 6.28 -26.40
C ASP A 4 14.23 4.94 -27.13
N TRP A 5 14.76 3.84 -26.57
CA TRP A 5 14.52 2.49 -27.10
C TRP A 5 14.04 1.55 -25.98
N ASP A 6 12.74 1.64 -25.64
CA ASP A 6 12.07 0.77 -24.66
C ASP A 6 11.27 -0.40 -25.30
N ALA A 7 11.26 -0.52 -26.64
CA ALA A 7 10.85 -1.72 -27.38
C ALA A 7 11.36 -1.68 -28.83
N GLY A 8 11.79 -2.82 -29.37
CA GLY A 8 12.14 -2.95 -30.78
C GLY A 8 11.81 -4.35 -31.29
N VAL A 9 11.05 -4.43 -32.39
CA VAL A 9 10.92 -5.69 -33.14
C VAL A 9 12.15 -5.80 -34.04
N VAL A 10 13.00 -6.81 -33.78
CA VAL A 10 14.10 -7.14 -34.69
C VAL A 10 13.51 -7.81 -35.92
N ARG A 11 13.57 -7.11 -37.04
CA ARG A 11 13.19 -7.67 -38.33
C ARG A 11 14.37 -7.60 -39.28
N ALA A 12 14.54 -8.65 -40.08
CA ALA A 12 15.70 -8.77 -40.95
C ALA A 12 15.29 -8.88 -42.42
N SER A 13 16.07 -8.25 -43.29
CA SER A 13 16.11 -8.59 -44.71
C SER A 13 17.32 -9.48 -44.94
N THR A 14 17.09 -10.70 -45.41
CA THR A 14 18.12 -11.73 -45.54
C THR A 14 19.00 -11.57 -46.79
N GLY A 15 18.61 -10.71 -47.74
CA GLY A 15 19.16 -10.75 -49.10
C GLY A 15 19.05 -12.18 -49.66
N GLU A 16 20.14 -12.71 -50.22
CA GLU A 16 20.26 -14.12 -50.64
C GLU A 16 20.79 -15.06 -49.53
N GLY A 17 21.07 -14.54 -48.33
CA GLY A 17 21.67 -15.29 -47.22
C GLY A 17 20.64 -15.96 -46.29
N PRO A 18 21.11 -16.76 -45.31
CA PRO A 18 20.25 -17.37 -44.30
C PRO A 18 19.68 -16.32 -43.34
N ALA A 19 18.58 -16.67 -42.66
CA ALA A 19 17.99 -15.84 -41.62
C ALA A 19 19.00 -15.56 -40.50
N PRO A 20 19.10 -14.31 -39.99
CA PRO A 20 20.02 -14.00 -38.92
C PRO A 20 19.71 -14.77 -37.65
N ARG A 21 20.76 -15.20 -36.96
CA ARG A 21 20.66 -15.89 -35.68
C ARG A 21 20.76 -14.88 -34.54
N LEU A 22 19.75 -14.92 -33.67
CA LEU A 22 19.80 -14.27 -32.36
C LEU A 22 20.39 -15.27 -31.36
N THR A 23 21.54 -14.93 -30.77
CA THR A 23 22.17 -15.72 -29.72
C THR A 23 22.27 -14.90 -28.43
N ARG A 24 22.42 -15.58 -27.29
CA ARG A 24 22.63 -14.92 -26.00
C ARG A 24 24.03 -15.26 -25.49
N THR A 25 24.82 -14.25 -25.15
CA THR A 25 26.16 -14.46 -24.57
C THR A 25 26.06 -14.97 -23.14
N ALA A 26 27.14 -15.54 -22.63
CA ALA A 26 27.21 -15.96 -21.22
C ALA A 26 27.04 -14.78 -20.23
N ALA A 27 27.36 -13.55 -20.67
CA ALA A 27 27.13 -12.32 -19.91
C ALA A 27 25.67 -11.82 -20.00
N GLY A 28 24.83 -12.48 -20.80
CA GLY A 28 23.40 -12.20 -20.91
C GLY A 28 22.99 -11.23 -22.02
N GLU A 29 23.95 -10.76 -22.82
CA GLU A 29 23.72 -9.88 -23.97
C GLU A 29 23.12 -10.65 -25.14
N PHE A 30 22.35 -9.98 -25.99
CA PHE A 30 21.84 -10.56 -27.23
C PHE A 30 22.73 -10.15 -28.41
N VAL A 31 23.18 -11.12 -29.21
CA VAL A 31 24.02 -10.92 -30.39
C VAL A 31 23.24 -11.38 -31.62
N ILE A 32 23.23 -10.54 -32.67
CA ILE A 32 22.63 -10.86 -33.96
C ILE A 32 23.73 -10.96 -34.99
N ASP A 33 23.96 -12.16 -35.51
CA ASP A 33 24.95 -12.38 -36.57
C ASP A 33 24.33 -12.08 -37.95
N LEU A 34 24.94 -11.15 -38.69
CA LEU A 34 24.50 -10.73 -40.01
C LEU A 34 25.46 -11.22 -41.10
N SER A 35 24.92 -11.74 -42.20
CA SER A 35 25.68 -12.01 -43.42
C SER A 35 25.94 -10.72 -44.21
N LYS A 36 26.96 -10.74 -45.08
CA LYS A 36 27.31 -9.59 -45.92
C LYS A 36 26.13 -9.22 -46.82
N GLY A 37 25.64 -7.98 -46.69
CA GLY A 37 24.47 -7.47 -47.44
C GLY A 37 23.14 -7.60 -46.69
N ALA A 38 23.10 -8.25 -45.53
CA ALA A 38 21.93 -8.25 -44.67
C ALA A 38 21.79 -6.92 -43.91
N SER A 39 20.56 -6.54 -43.59
CA SER A 39 20.28 -5.36 -42.74
C SER A 39 19.22 -5.69 -41.70
N VAL A 40 19.34 -5.05 -40.53
CA VAL A 40 18.37 -5.13 -39.43
C VAL A 40 17.67 -3.80 -39.34
N THR A 41 16.34 -3.82 -39.32
CA THR A 41 15.52 -2.66 -39.04
C THR A 41 14.79 -2.87 -37.72
N LEU A 42 14.95 -1.92 -36.80
CA LEU A 42 14.21 -1.89 -35.56
C LEU A 42 12.98 -1.00 -35.74
N ALA A 43 11.78 -1.54 -35.51
CA ALA A 43 10.51 -0.84 -35.69
C ALA A 43 9.66 -0.86 -34.41
N PRO A 44 8.85 0.19 -34.16
CA PRO A 44 8.12 0.39 -32.91
C PRO A 44 6.88 -0.51 -32.74
N GLU A 45 6.35 -1.17 -33.79
CA GLU A 45 5.12 -1.97 -33.70
C GLU A 45 5.18 -3.31 -34.47
N VAL A 46 4.45 -4.31 -33.96
CA VAL A 46 4.32 -5.65 -34.58
C VAL A 46 3.42 -5.62 -35.83
N GLY A 47 2.53 -4.64 -35.95
CA GLY A 47 1.50 -4.59 -37.00
C GLY A 47 1.90 -3.93 -38.33
N THR A 48 3.00 -3.17 -38.38
CA THR A 48 3.40 -2.49 -39.62
C THR A 48 3.99 -3.49 -40.61
N SER A 49 3.41 -3.64 -41.81
CA SER A 49 3.99 -4.45 -42.88
C SER A 49 5.17 -3.71 -43.51
N LEU A 50 6.34 -4.35 -43.56
CA LEU A 50 7.53 -3.85 -44.26
C LEU A 50 7.87 -4.85 -45.37
N PRO A 51 7.77 -4.47 -46.66
CA PRO A 51 8.07 -5.36 -47.77
C PRO A 51 9.50 -5.90 -47.70
N GLY A 52 9.69 -7.23 -47.82
CA GLY A 52 11.00 -7.87 -47.85
C GLY A 52 11.64 -8.12 -46.48
N VAL A 53 10.86 -8.06 -45.40
CA VAL A 53 11.34 -8.16 -44.01
C VAL A 53 10.41 -9.06 -43.20
N THR A 54 10.95 -10.11 -42.54
CA THR A 54 10.15 -11.08 -41.75
C THR A 54 10.45 -11.00 -40.24
N PRO A 55 9.46 -11.27 -39.37
CA PRO A 55 9.67 -11.34 -37.92
C PRO A 55 10.59 -12.51 -37.53
N VAL A 56 11.52 -12.28 -36.60
CA VAL A 56 12.35 -13.35 -36.03
C VAL A 56 11.59 -13.98 -34.85
N PRO A 57 11.28 -15.30 -34.88
CA PRO A 57 10.65 -15.96 -33.75
C PRO A 57 11.62 -16.05 -32.57
N LEU A 58 11.15 -15.64 -31.39
CA LEU A 58 11.92 -15.78 -30.15
C LEU A 58 11.95 -17.25 -29.71
N PRO A 59 13.06 -17.72 -29.11
CA PRO A 59 13.13 -19.08 -28.57
C PRO A 59 12.09 -19.29 -27.45
N PRO A 60 11.50 -20.48 -27.34
CA PRO A 60 10.53 -20.80 -26.30
C PRO A 60 11.28 -20.96 -24.97
N THR A 61 11.27 -19.94 -24.13
CA THR A 61 11.71 -20.03 -22.73
C THR A 61 10.80 -19.14 -21.89
N PRO A 62 10.45 -19.52 -20.65
CA PRO A 62 9.45 -18.81 -19.88
C PRO A 62 9.97 -17.41 -19.57
N LEU A 63 9.24 -16.40 -20.04
CA LEU A 63 9.50 -14.98 -19.82
C LEU A 63 9.79 -14.73 -18.34
N ARG A 64 11.06 -14.49 -17.99
CA ARG A 64 11.43 -14.02 -16.65
C ARG A 64 11.43 -12.49 -16.53
N ARG A 65 11.06 -11.77 -17.60
CA ARG A 65 10.65 -10.36 -17.57
C ARG A 65 9.59 -10.12 -18.66
N PRO A 66 8.45 -9.51 -18.34
CA PRO A 66 7.37 -9.36 -19.29
C PRO A 66 7.46 -8.04 -20.09
N PRO A 67 6.81 -7.96 -21.27
CA PRO A 67 6.87 -6.85 -22.22
C PRO A 67 5.79 -5.78 -21.93
N TRP A 68 5.83 -5.18 -20.75
CA TRP A 68 4.80 -4.25 -20.24
C TRP A 68 5.41 -2.89 -19.89
N PRO A 69 4.59 -1.83 -19.67
CA PRO A 69 5.14 -0.50 -19.43
C PRO A 69 5.91 -0.49 -18.12
N ALA A 70 7.23 -0.44 -18.26
CA ALA A 70 8.14 -0.18 -17.17
C ALA A 70 8.21 1.33 -16.95
N LEU A 71 8.52 1.74 -15.73
CA LEU A 71 9.07 3.07 -15.51
C LEU A 71 10.31 3.20 -16.43
N LYS A 72 10.55 4.40 -17.00
CA LYS A 72 11.72 4.66 -17.87
C LYS A 72 13.03 4.27 -17.16
N ASP A 73 13.09 4.52 -15.85
CA ASP A 73 14.11 4.02 -14.94
C ASP A 73 13.50 2.99 -13.98
N ASP A 74 14.27 2.01 -13.50
CA ASP A 74 13.73 1.06 -12.51
C ASP A 74 13.25 1.79 -11.23
N LEU A 75 12.30 1.19 -10.48
CA LEU A 75 11.70 1.83 -9.31
C LEU A 75 12.75 2.24 -8.26
N ALA A 76 13.81 1.46 -8.08
CA ALA A 76 14.84 1.80 -7.10
C ALA A 76 15.59 3.06 -7.54
N THR A 77 15.87 3.21 -8.83
CA THR A 77 16.45 4.44 -9.39
C THR A 77 15.52 5.65 -9.21
N VAL A 78 14.22 5.51 -9.52
CA VAL A 78 13.23 6.60 -9.37
C VAL A 78 13.10 7.06 -7.92
N GLU A 79 13.07 6.11 -6.98
CA GLU A 79 12.80 6.38 -5.56
C GLU A 79 14.06 6.65 -4.73
N ARG A 80 15.26 6.33 -5.25
CA ARG A 80 16.54 6.35 -4.52
C ARG A 80 16.73 7.60 -3.67
N ARG A 81 16.66 8.77 -4.31
CA ARG A 81 16.92 10.05 -3.64
C ARG A 81 15.93 10.29 -2.50
N ARG A 82 14.63 10.05 -2.75
CA ARG A 82 13.57 10.27 -1.77
C ARG A 82 13.75 9.37 -0.55
N VAL A 83 13.92 8.07 -0.82
CA VAL A 83 14.07 7.04 0.22
C VAL A 83 15.30 7.29 1.07
N LEU A 84 16.46 7.55 0.45
CA LEU A 84 17.69 7.81 1.19
C LEU A 84 17.60 9.11 2.01
N THR A 85 17.01 10.17 1.46
CA THR A 85 16.81 11.43 2.22
C THR A 85 15.98 11.19 3.47
N ALA A 86 14.88 10.42 3.36
CA ALA A 86 14.04 10.09 4.51
C ALA A 86 14.77 9.17 5.50
N ALA A 87 15.41 8.11 5.02
CA ALA A 87 16.10 7.13 5.84
C ALA A 87 17.31 7.72 6.58
N ASP A 88 18.09 8.61 5.95
CA ASP A 88 19.22 9.30 6.57
C ASP A 88 18.78 10.18 7.74
N ARG A 89 17.62 10.85 7.61
CA ARG A 89 16.99 11.55 8.74
C ARG A 89 16.63 10.58 9.87
N TYR A 90 16.06 9.42 9.52
CA TYR A 90 15.57 8.45 10.50
C TYR A 90 16.67 7.59 11.16
N LEU A 91 17.88 7.57 10.62
CA LEU A 91 19.02 6.90 11.26
C LEU A 91 19.33 7.45 12.66
N GLY A 92 19.06 8.73 12.91
CA GLY A 92 19.30 9.37 14.21
C GLY A 92 18.13 9.32 15.18
N GLU A 93 16.98 8.78 14.77
CA GLU A 93 15.73 8.84 15.51
C GLU A 93 15.59 7.69 16.51
N SER A 94 15.50 7.97 17.81
CA SER A 94 15.30 6.91 18.80
C SER A 94 13.93 6.21 18.66
N PRO A 95 13.82 4.91 19.02
CA PRO A 95 12.53 4.25 19.16
C PRO A 95 11.65 4.96 20.20
N VAL A 96 10.38 5.17 19.83
CA VAL A 96 9.33 5.74 20.68
C VAL A 96 8.10 4.87 20.52
N THR A 97 7.50 4.45 21.62
CA THR A 97 6.31 3.59 21.65
C THR A 97 5.21 4.21 22.51
N ILE A 98 4.05 3.56 22.57
CA ILE A 98 2.89 4.06 23.32
C ILE A 98 3.15 4.19 24.82
N THR A 99 4.07 3.41 25.40
CA THR A 99 4.35 3.46 26.84
C THR A 99 4.98 4.80 27.27
N ALA A 100 5.47 5.61 26.33
CA ALA A 100 5.96 6.97 26.59
C ALA A 100 4.83 7.99 26.83
N PHE A 101 3.57 7.62 26.58
CA PHE A 101 2.44 8.56 26.59
C PHE A 101 1.29 8.04 27.47
N PRO A 102 1.31 8.27 28.79
CA PRO A 102 0.23 7.84 29.67
C PRO A 102 -1.12 8.42 29.24
N VAL A 103 -2.17 7.58 29.23
CA VAL A 103 -3.55 8.02 28.96
C VAL A 103 -3.98 8.98 30.07
N PRO A 104 -4.41 10.22 29.75
CA PRO A 104 -4.81 11.17 30.78
C PRO A 104 -6.04 10.69 31.56
N ALA A 105 -6.04 10.96 32.87
CA ALA A 105 -7.20 10.68 33.72
C ALA A 105 -8.47 11.41 33.19
N GLY A 106 -9.62 10.75 33.29
CA GLY A 106 -10.90 11.32 32.86
C GLY A 106 -11.23 11.21 31.36
N ARG A 107 -10.37 10.56 30.57
CA ARG A 107 -10.57 10.30 29.12
C ARG A 107 -11.38 9.02 28.81
N GLY A 108 -12.02 8.41 29.82
CA GLY A 108 -12.97 7.31 29.58
C GLY A 108 -12.36 5.94 29.29
N ALA A 109 -11.11 5.70 29.68
CA ALA A 109 -10.49 4.37 29.67
C ALA A 109 -9.64 4.14 30.94
N PRO A 110 -10.25 4.13 32.14
CA PRO A 110 -9.50 4.01 33.41
C PRO A 110 -8.78 2.68 33.59
N GLU A 111 -9.16 1.65 32.82
CA GLU A 111 -8.57 0.31 32.86
C GLU A 111 -7.42 0.12 31.85
N ALA A 112 -7.17 1.09 30.97
CA ALA A 112 -6.08 1.02 30.01
C ALA A 112 -4.72 1.12 30.72
N GLY A 113 -3.91 0.05 30.60
CA GLY A 113 -2.55 0.02 31.12
C GLY A 113 -1.55 0.74 30.20
N PRO A 114 -0.30 0.91 30.63
CA PRO A 114 0.74 1.59 29.84
C PRO A 114 1.03 0.95 28.47
N HIS A 115 0.74 -0.34 28.32
CA HIS A 115 0.96 -1.12 27.10
C HIS A 115 -0.29 -1.20 26.22
N ASP A 116 -1.41 -0.59 26.62
CA ASP A 116 -2.64 -0.64 25.85
C ASP A 116 -2.75 0.56 24.92
N PHE A 117 -3.02 0.30 23.64
CA PHE A 117 -3.27 1.37 22.68
C PHE A 117 -4.59 2.06 22.99
N TYR A 118 -4.59 3.40 22.93
CA TYR A 118 -5.71 4.24 23.27
C TYR A 118 -5.82 5.37 22.25
N SER A 119 -7.03 5.64 21.79
CA SER A 119 -7.32 6.76 20.91
C SER A 119 -8.78 7.18 21.06
N GLU A 120 -9.10 8.41 20.66
CA GLU A 120 -10.47 8.93 20.71
C GLU A 120 -11.09 8.97 19.30
N GLY A 121 -12.41 8.77 19.21
CA GLY A 121 -13.11 8.85 17.94
C GLY A 121 -13.04 10.26 17.33
N ASP A 122 -12.48 10.37 16.11
CA ASP A 122 -12.15 11.67 15.51
C ASP A 122 -13.28 12.68 15.48
N TYR A 123 -14.47 12.20 15.15
CA TYR A 123 -15.63 13.02 14.83
C TYR A 123 -16.59 13.17 16.01
N TRP A 124 -16.13 12.94 17.24
CA TRP A 124 -16.96 13.01 18.44
C TRP A 124 -16.62 14.25 19.27
N TRP A 125 -17.65 15.06 19.53
CA TRP A 125 -17.54 16.38 20.12
C TRP A 125 -18.40 16.51 21.38
N PRO A 126 -18.04 17.38 22.34
CA PRO A 126 -18.93 17.77 23.41
C PRO A 126 -20.28 18.25 22.85
N ASP A 127 -21.38 17.79 23.44
CA ASP A 127 -22.71 18.27 23.12
C ASP A 127 -22.93 19.65 23.78
N PRO A 128 -23.11 20.74 23.01
CA PRO A 128 -23.39 22.06 23.59
C PRO A 128 -24.70 22.08 24.39
N ALA A 129 -25.67 21.22 24.05
CA ALA A 129 -26.94 21.12 24.76
C ALA A 129 -26.82 20.31 26.07
N ASN A 130 -25.81 19.45 26.19
CA ASN A 130 -25.53 18.68 27.39
C ASN A 130 -24.01 18.53 27.63
N PRO A 131 -23.31 19.56 28.14
CA PRO A 131 -21.85 19.56 28.25
C PRO A 131 -21.25 18.45 29.14
N GLY A 132 -22.05 17.89 30.06
CA GLY A 132 -21.65 16.75 30.91
C GLY A 132 -22.05 15.39 30.33
N GLY A 133 -22.80 15.36 29.24
CA GLY A 133 -23.33 14.16 28.61
C GLY A 133 -22.35 13.46 27.67
N PRO A 134 -22.82 12.38 26.99
CA PRO A 134 -22.06 11.71 25.96
C PRO A 134 -21.71 12.64 24.81
N TYR A 135 -20.57 12.41 24.16
CA TYR A 135 -20.20 13.16 22.96
C TYR A 135 -21.17 12.85 21.80
N VAL A 136 -21.27 13.79 20.86
CA VAL A 136 -22.10 13.70 19.66
C VAL A 136 -21.24 13.72 18.40
N ARG A 137 -21.70 13.05 17.34
CA ARG A 137 -20.93 12.87 16.09
C ARG A 137 -21.10 14.06 15.14
N ARG A 138 -19.99 14.58 14.58
CA ARG A 138 -19.91 15.57 13.49
C ARG A 138 -19.03 15.04 12.36
N ASP A 139 -19.64 14.45 11.34
CA ASP A 139 -18.92 13.67 10.34
C ASP A 139 -17.93 14.50 9.52
N GLY A 140 -16.66 14.10 9.50
CA GLY A 140 -15.61 14.80 8.74
C GLY A 140 -14.99 15.99 9.47
N GLU A 141 -15.47 16.35 10.66
CA GLU A 141 -14.91 17.41 11.50
C GLU A 141 -14.12 16.80 12.65
N THR A 142 -12.79 16.81 12.55
CA THR A 142 -11.90 16.23 13.57
C THR A 142 -11.89 17.12 14.81
N ASN A 143 -12.19 16.54 15.97
CA ASN A 143 -12.07 17.21 17.26
C ASN A 143 -10.58 17.45 17.60
N PRO A 144 -10.12 18.72 17.70
CA PRO A 144 -8.72 19.03 17.98
C PRO A 144 -8.30 18.68 19.42
N ASP A 145 -9.25 18.50 20.33
CA ASP A 145 -8.98 18.17 21.73
C ASP A 145 -8.75 16.67 21.96
N ASN A 146 -8.80 15.86 20.90
CA ASN A 146 -8.57 14.43 20.98
C ASN A 146 -7.16 14.10 21.47
N PHE A 147 -7.05 13.07 22.31
CA PHE A 147 -5.78 12.43 22.58
C PHE A 147 -5.30 11.66 21.33
N VAL A 148 -4.18 12.11 20.77
CA VAL A 148 -3.62 11.57 19.51
C VAL A 148 -2.25 10.90 19.67
N ALA A 149 -1.61 11.00 20.84
CA ALA A 149 -0.20 10.64 21.02
C ALA A 149 0.12 9.17 20.63
N HIS A 150 -0.76 8.20 20.93
CA HIS A 150 -0.53 6.81 20.53
C HIS A 150 -0.63 6.62 19.01
N ARG A 151 -1.59 7.28 18.35
CA ARG A 151 -1.68 7.28 16.89
C ARG A 151 -0.45 7.92 16.27
N ASP A 152 0.03 9.01 16.85
CA ASP A 152 1.20 9.73 16.34
C ASP A 152 2.46 8.85 16.45
N ALA A 153 2.63 8.17 17.59
CA ALA A 153 3.71 7.20 17.77
C ALA A 153 3.64 6.05 16.74
N MET A 154 2.45 5.53 16.47
CA MET A 154 2.25 4.45 15.49
C MET A 154 2.48 4.93 14.05
N ARG A 155 2.00 6.13 13.69
CA ARG A 155 2.29 6.74 12.39
C ARG A 155 3.78 7.00 12.22
N ARG A 156 4.46 7.47 13.27
CA ARG A 156 5.93 7.63 13.25
C ARG A 156 6.62 6.30 12.96
N LEU A 157 6.22 5.21 13.62
CA LEU A 157 6.74 3.86 13.33
C LEU A 157 6.49 3.47 11.86
N SER A 158 5.27 3.71 11.35
CA SER A 158 4.88 3.32 9.99
C SER A 158 5.58 4.09 8.88
N VAL A 159 6.12 5.27 9.17
CA VAL A 159 6.93 6.02 8.20
C VAL A 159 8.42 5.65 8.33
N ILE A 160 8.92 5.52 9.57
CA ILE A 160 10.34 5.26 9.83
C ILE A 160 10.77 3.87 9.35
N VAL A 161 10.09 2.81 9.82
CA VAL A 161 10.55 1.45 9.58
C VAL A 161 10.56 1.12 8.09
N PRO A 162 9.48 1.36 7.32
CA PRO A 162 9.50 1.11 5.88
C PRO A 162 10.56 1.90 5.13
N ALA A 163 10.79 3.18 5.45
CA ALA A 163 11.80 3.99 4.78
C ALA A 163 13.22 3.44 5.01
N LEU A 164 13.54 3.04 6.25
CA LEU A 164 14.82 2.41 6.59
C LEU A 164 15.01 1.09 5.84
N VAL A 165 13.98 0.23 5.79
CA VAL A 165 14.07 -1.06 5.08
C VAL A 165 14.19 -0.86 3.57
N ALA A 166 13.50 0.13 3.01
CA ALA A 166 13.62 0.47 1.59
C ALA A 166 15.04 0.97 1.29
N ALA A 167 15.64 1.81 2.15
CA ALA A 167 17.02 2.27 2.01
C ALA A 167 18.03 1.11 2.09
N TYR A 168 17.84 0.18 3.04
CA TYR A 168 18.64 -1.04 3.12
C TYR A 168 18.54 -1.87 1.84
N ARG A 169 17.33 -2.09 1.32
CA ARG A 169 17.12 -2.81 0.06
C ARG A 169 17.85 -2.17 -1.13
N ILE A 170 17.91 -0.84 -1.19
CA ILE A 170 18.58 -0.11 -2.27
C ILE A 170 20.11 -0.14 -2.16
N THR A 171 20.64 -0.15 -0.94
CA THR A 171 22.07 0.14 -0.68
C THR A 171 22.86 -1.04 -0.15
N GLY A 172 22.21 -1.99 0.53
CA GLY A 172 22.86 -3.01 1.34
C GLY A 172 23.47 -2.47 2.65
N ASP A 173 23.28 -1.18 3.00
CA ASP A 173 23.86 -0.60 4.20
C ASP A 173 23.11 -1.05 5.46
N GLU A 174 23.77 -1.92 6.22
CA GLU A 174 23.26 -2.54 7.43
C GLU A 174 22.83 -1.53 8.51
N ARG A 175 23.33 -0.29 8.50
CA ARG A 175 22.93 0.73 9.48
C ARG A 175 21.42 0.98 9.45
N TYR A 176 20.82 1.03 8.27
CA TYR A 176 19.38 1.24 8.14
C TYR A 176 18.59 0.05 8.68
N ALA A 177 19.04 -1.17 8.38
CA ALA A 177 18.35 -2.38 8.81
C ALA A 177 18.48 -2.61 10.33
N ARG A 178 19.63 -2.28 10.93
CA ARG A 178 19.83 -2.27 12.38
C ARG A 178 18.91 -1.28 13.08
N GLN A 179 18.77 -0.09 12.52
CA GLN A 179 17.87 0.92 13.07
C GLN A 179 16.41 0.46 12.97
N ALA A 180 15.99 -0.11 11.82
CA ALA A 180 14.66 -0.67 11.66
C ALA A 180 14.39 -1.78 12.71
N ALA A 181 15.35 -2.69 12.92
CA ALA A 181 15.25 -3.73 13.94
C ALA A 181 15.13 -3.17 15.37
N ALA A 182 15.80 -2.06 15.69
CA ALA A 182 15.66 -1.40 16.99
C ALA A 182 14.23 -0.86 17.23
N HIS A 183 13.61 -0.26 16.21
CA HIS A 183 12.22 0.18 16.29
C HIS A 183 11.24 -1.00 16.43
N LEU A 184 11.46 -2.08 15.68
CA LEU A 184 10.65 -3.31 15.80
C LEU A 184 10.77 -3.95 17.19
N ARG A 185 12.00 -4.07 17.71
CA ARG A 185 12.28 -4.60 19.05
C ARG A 185 11.52 -3.80 20.12
N ALA A 186 11.62 -2.47 20.09
CA ALA A 186 10.95 -1.61 21.07
C ALA A 186 9.42 -1.74 21.00
N TRP A 187 8.84 -1.77 19.80
CA TRP A 187 7.38 -1.76 19.64
C TRP A 187 6.71 -3.11 19.92
N PHE A 188 7.36 -4.21 19.55
CA PHE A 188 6.72 -5.53 19.56
C PHE A 188 7.29 -6.51 20.60
N VAL A 189 8.53 -6.32 21.04
CA VAL A 189 9.28 -7.35 21.77
C VAL A 189 9.60 -6.93 23.19
N ASP A 190 10.26 -5.80 23.38
CA ASP A 190 10.76 -5.34 24.68
C ASP A 190 9.60 -5.17 25.67
N GLU A 191 9.64 -5.91 26.77
CA GLU A 191 8.58 -5.94 27.78
C GLU A 191 8.33 -4.58 28.43
N ARG A 192 9.30 -3.66 28.41
CA ARG A 192 9.18 -2.32 28.98
C ARG A 192 8.45 -1.35 28.05
N THR A 193 8.45 -1.61 26.74
CA THR A 193 7.98 -0.65 25.74
C THR A 193 6.96 -1.20 24.76
N ARG A 194 6.76 -2.52 24.69
CA ARG A 194 5.90 -3.14 23.68
C ARG A 194 4.45 -2.67 23.79
N MET A 195 3.76 -2.57 22.66
CA MET A 195 2.31 -2.46 22.64
C MET A 195 1.69 -3.85 22.87
N ASN A 196 0.56 -3.95 23.56
CA ASN A 196 -0.19 -5.19 23.65
C ASN A 196 -0.85 -5.52 22.29
N PRO A 197 -0.92 -6.81 21.87
CA PRO A 197 -1.47 -7.20 20.57
C PRO A 197 -3.01 -7.25 20.59
N ASN A 198 -3.65 -6.13 20.96
CA ASN A 198 -5.09 -5.93 20.91
C ASN A 198 -5.42 -4.43 20.77
N LEU A 199 -6.68 -4.11 20.46
CA LEU A 199 -7.17 -2.73 20.33
C LEU A 199 -8.42 -2.48 21.19
N LEU A 200 -8.37 -2.89 22.46
CA LEU A 200 -9.50 -2.78 23.38
C LEU A 200 -9.95 -1.34 23.66
N TYR A 201 -9.04 -0.35 23.53
CA TYR A 201 -9.34 1.05 23.81
C TYR A 201 -9.16 1.97 22.57
N GLY A 202 -9.30 1.39 21.37
CA GLY A 202 -9.26 2.13 20.12
C GLY A 202 -10.57 2.91 19.88
N GLN A 203 -10.43 4.19 19.54
CA GLN A 203 -11.53 5.11 19.23
C GLN A 203 -12.63 5.17 20.31
N ALA A 204 -12.20 5.33 21.55
CA ALA A 204 -13.05 5.65 22.69
C ALA A 204 -13.92 6.89 22.41
N ILE A 205 -15.10 6.92 23.00
CA ILE A 205 -16.05 8.02 22.90
C ILE A 205 -16.54 8.32 24.32
N LYS A 206 -16.28 9.54 24.80
CA LYS A 206 -16.69 9.96 26.14
C LYS A 206 -18.19 9.76 26.35
N GLY A 207 -18.53 9.04 27.41
CA GLY A 207 -19.92 8.72 27.80
C GLY A 207 -20.60 7.65 26.94
N VAL A 208 -19.89 7.01 25.99
CA VAL A 208 -20.48 6.00 25.09
C VAL A 208 -19.69 4.68 25.13
N ALA A 209 -18.38 4.71 24.92
CA ALA A 209 -17.56 3.50 24.82
C ALA A 209 -16.09 3.76 25.18
N THR A 210 -15.44 2.79 25.81
CA THR A 210 -14.00 2.81 26.11
C THR A 210 -13.13 2.38 24.92
N GLY A 211 -13.73 1.69 23.95
CA GLY A 211 -13.17 1.31 22.65
C GLY A 211 -14.24 0.67 21.77
N ARG A 212 -13.96 0.45 20.48
CA ARG A 212 -14.94 -0.10 19.52
C ARG A 212 -14.30 -0.65 18.24
N GLY A 213 -15.08 -1.42 17.47
CA GLY A 213 -14.67 -1.97 16.17
C GLY A 213 -14.08 -0.94 15.20
N THR A 214 -14.70 0.24 15.08
CA THR A 214 -14.20 1.34 14.23
C THR A 214 -12.78 1.79 14.56
N GLY A 215 -12.29 1.52 15.78
CA GLY A 215 -10.92 1.80 16.20
C GLY A 215 -9.87 0.94 15.52
N ILE A 216 -10.24 -0.22 14.96
CA ILE A 216 -9.33 -1.13 14.25
C ILE A 216 -8.64 -0.44 13.06
N ILE A 217 -9.27 0.57 12.45
CA ILE A 217 -8.63 1.32 11.38
C ILE A 217 -7.34 2.02 11.84
N ASP A 218 -7.17 2.33 13.12
CA ASP A 218 -5.97 3.03 13.63
C ASP A 218 -4.69 2.20 13.43
N THR A 219 -4.79 0.87 13.42
CA THR A 219 -3.67 -0.05 13.17
C THR A 219 -3.40 -0.33 11.70
N ILE A 220 -4.12 0.31 10.77
CA ILE A 220 -3.79 0.23 9.34
C ILE A 220 -2.34 0.64 9.06
N HIS A 221 -1.78 1.52 9.88
CA HIS A 221 -0.39 1.95 9.85
C HIS A 221 0.62 0.82 10.11
N LEU A 222 0.21 -0.29 10.74
CA LEU A 222 1.07 -1.45 10.93
C LEU A 222 1.21 -2.31 9.66
N VAL A 223 0.40 -2.08 8.62
CA VAL A 223 0.45 -2.85 7.35
C VAL A 223 1.82 -2.77 6.71
N GLU A 224 2.36 -1.56 6.53
CA GLU A 224 3.66 -1.40 5.88
C GLU A 224 4.82 -1.75 6.82
N VAL A 225 4.63 -1.66 8.14
CA VAL A 225 5.59 -2.16 9.15
C VAL A 225 5.72 -3.67 9.07
N ALA A 226 4.59 -4.39 8.99
CA ALA A 226 4.57 -5.85 8.81
C ALA A 226 5.24 -6.23 7.49
N GLN A 227 5.01 -5.47 6.42
CA GLN A 227 5.67 -5.71 5.15
C GLN A 227 7.18 -5.47 5.21
N ALA A 228 7.61 -4.40 5.88
CA ALA A 228 9.02 -4.11 6.08
C ALA A 228 9.73 -5.22 6.86
N ALA A 229 9.10 -5.75 7.92
CA ALA A 229 9.62 -6.90 8.67
C ALA A 229 9.74 -8.15 7.78
N TRP A 230 8.74 -8.44 6.94
CA TRP A 230 8.78 -9.55 5.99
C TRP A 230 9.90 -9.39 4.95
N VAL A 231 10.14 -8.17 4.45
CA VAL A 231 11.25 -7.89 3.54
C VAL A 231 12.60 -8.06 4.22
N LEU A 232 12.78 -7.56 5.45
CA LEU A 232 14.04 -7.72 6.20
C LEU A 232 14.39 -9.18 6.46
N GLU A 233 13.40 -10.01 6.81
CA GLU A 233 13.58 -11.46 6.95
C GLU A 233 14.11 -12.07 5.66
N ARG A 234 13.52 -11.72 4.52
CA ARG A 234 13.93 -12.24 3.20
C ARG A 234 15.27 -11.71 2.70
N LEU A 235 15.69 -10.54 3.17
CA LEU A 235 17.03 -10.02 2.96
C LEU A 235 18.06 -10.62 3.94
N GLY A 236 17.62 -11.40 4.94
CA GLY A 236 18.48 -12.13 5.87
C GLY A 236 19.06 -11.28 7.00
N TYR A 237 18.47 -10.12 7.31
CA TYR A 237 19.07 -9.16 8.26
C TYR A 237 18.48 -9.20 9.68
N LEU A 238 17.30 -9.79 9.89
CA LEU A 238 16.64 -9.66 11.19
C LEU A 238 17.23 -10.60 12.24
N GLU A 239 17.61 -10.06 13.41
CA GLU A 239 18.01 -10.84 14.57
C GLU A 239 16.90 -11.83 14.96
N GLU A 240 17.26 -13.09 15.22
CA GLU A 240 16.31 -14.18 15.40
C GLU A 240 15.28 -13.90 16.51
N GLU A 241 15.73 -13.34 17.64
CA GLU A 241 14.86 -12.96 18.76
C GLU A 241 13.85 -11.86 18.36
N VAL A 242 14.32 -10.82 17.66
CA VAL A 242 13.45 -9.71 17.20
C VAL A 242 12.45 -10.22 16.18
N LEU A 243 12.85 -11.14 15.31
CA LEU A 243 12.00 -11.72 14.27
C LEU A 243 10.90 -12.58 14.89
N ALA A 244 11.30 -13.49 15.76
CA ALA A 244 10.39 -14.36 16.48
C ALA A 244 9.39 -13.55 17.30
N GLY A 245 9.85 -12.56 18.07
CA GLY A 245 8.99 -11.70 18.89
C GLY A 245 8.04 -10.83 18.05
N THR A 246 8.51 -10.25 16.95
CA THR A 246 7.68 -9.46 16.04
C THR A 246 6.61 -10.33 15.39
N LYS A 247 6.98 -11.49 14.84
CA LYS A 247 6.03 -12.45 14.24
C LYS A 247 5.02 -12.97 15.27
N ASP A 248 5.45 -13.23 16.50
CA ASP A 248 4.57 -13.65 17.57
C ASP A 248 3.54 -12.57 17.95
N TRP A 249 3.97 -11.30 18.03
CA TRP A 249 3.04 -10.19 18.23
C TRP A 249 1.99 -10.12 17.12
N PHE A 250 2.41 -10.16 15.86
CA PHE A 250 1.48 -10.11 14.72
C PHE A 250 0.57 -11.34 14.65
N ARG A 251 1.05 -12.52 15.07
CA ARG A 251 0.22 -13.73 15.15
C ARG A 251 -0.89 -13.57 16.19
N ARG A 252 -0.55 -13.08 17.38
CA ARG A 252 -1.52 -12.79 18.45
C ARG A 252 -2.51 -11.70 18.04
N TYR A 253 -2.04 -10.65 17.39
CA TYR A 253 -2.92 -9.58 16.90
C TYR A 253 -3.82 -10.06 15.76
N LEU A 254 -3.32 -10.90 14.84
CA LEU A 254 -4.10 -11.52 13.78
C LEU A 254 -5.21 -12.43 14.35
N GLU A 255 -4.91 -13.22 15.37
CA GLU A 255 -5.92 -14.00 16.08
C GLU A 255 -6.96 -13.07 16.71
N TRP A 256 -6.55 -12.04 17.43
CA TRP A 256 -7.46 -11.11 18.09
C TRP A 256 -8.35 -10.34 17.09
N ILE A 257 -7.80 -9.77 16.02
CA ILE A 257 -8.55 -9.00 15.02
C ILE A 257 -9.52 -9.86 14.18
N THR A 258 -9.33 -11.18 14.15
CA THR A 258 -10.20 -12.11 13.40
C THR A 258 -11.23 -12.85 14.28
N THR A 259 -11.08 -12.80 15.61
CA THR A 259 -11.95 -13.54 16.55
C THR A 259 -12.68 -12.64 17.54
N HIS A 260 -12.08 -11.53 17.97
CA HIS A 260 -12.70 -10.60 18.91
C HIS A 260 -13.84 -9.83 18.26
N GLN A 261 -14.89 -9.51 19.04
CA GLN A 261 -16.09 -8.83 18.56
C GLN A 261 -15.77 -7.52 17.81
N TYR A 262 -14.80 -6.73 18.29
CA TYR A 262 -14.40 -5.49 17.61
C TYR A 262 -13.85 -5.73 16.20
N GLY A 263 -13.04 -6.77 16.01
CA GLY A 263 -12.56 -7.15 14.69
C GLY A 263 -13.69 -7.65 13.79
N LEU A 264 -14.63 -8.43 14.35
CA LEU A 264 -15.80 -8.90 13.62
C LEU A 264 -16.77 -7.78 13.25
N ASP A 265 -16.92 -6.75 14.09
CA ASP A 265 -17.73 -5.57 13.81
C ASP A 265 -17.10 -4.73 12.69
N GLU A 266 -15.78 -4.53 12.74
CA GLU A 266 -15.05 -3.81 11.70
C GLU A 266 -15.17 -4.52 10.34
N ARG A 267 -14.99 -5.84 10.32
CA ARG A 267 -15.17 -6.69 9.13
C ARG A 267 -16.56 -6.55 8.50
N LYS A 268 -17.60 -6.38 9.32
CA LYS A 268 -19.00 -6.24 8.86
C LYS A 268 -19.34 -4.83 8.37
N SER A 269 -18.41 -3.88 8.48
CA SER A 269 -18.59 -2.56 7.87
C SER A 269 -18.76 -2.70 6.36
N SER A 270 -19.57 -1.86 5.77
CA SER A 270 -19.90 -1.92 4.33
C SER A 270 -19.20 -0.83 3.51
N ASN A 271 -18.17 -0.23 4.09
CA ASN A 271 -17.39 0.88 3.56
C ASN A 271 -15.88 0.60 3.76
N ASN A 272 -15.06 1.63 3.63
CA ASN A 272 -13.61 1.59 3.81
C ASN A 272 -13.07 0.89 5.07
N HIS A 273 -13.83 0.80 6.16
CA HIS A 273 -13.40 0.07 7.35
C HIS A 273 -13.22 -1.43 7.10
N ALA A 274 -14.09 -2.08 6.32
CA ALA A 274 -13.94 -3.51 6.03
C ALA A 274 -12.81 -3.78 5.02
N ALA A 275 -12.57 -2.86 4.08
CA ALA A 275 -11.42 -2.95 3.19
C ALA A 275 -10.10 -2.78 3.97
N ALA A 276 -10.07 -1.83 4.93
CA ALA A 276 -8.92 -1.60 5.80
C ALA A 276 -8.64 -2.81 6.72
N TRP A 277 -9.70 -3.41 7.28
CA TRP A 277 -9.61 -4.65 8.03
C TRP A 277 -9.01 -5.79 7.18
N ALA A 278 -9.49 -5.96 5.94
CA ALA A 278 -8.99 -6.99 5.04
C ALA A 278 -7.51 -6.81 4.68
N LEU A 279 -7.07 -5.57 4.45
CA LEU A 279 -5.67 -5.25 4.18
C LEU A 279 -4.77 -5.60 5.37
N GLN A 280 -5.19 -5.26 6.58
CA GLN A 280 -4.50 -5.61 7.82
C GLN A 280 -4.36 -7.13 7.96
N VAL A 281 -5.47 -7.88 7.84
CA VAL A 281 -5.45 -9.34 7.90
C VAL A 281 -4.53 -9.94 6.84
N ALA A 282 -4.59 -9.45 5.60
CA ALA A 282 -3.74 -9.93 4.52
C ALA A 282 -2.24 -9.71 4.79
N ALA A 283 -1.85 -8.50 5.20
CA ALA A 283 -0.45 -8.16 5.48
C ALA A 283 0.11 -8.95 6.68
N PHE A 284 -0.67 -9.08 7.75
CA PHE A 284 -0.24 -9.79 8.96
C PHE A 284 -0.17 -11.30 8.74
N ALA A 285 -1.17 -11.88 8.04
CA ALA A 285 -1.17 -13.28 7.64
C ALA A 285 0.04 -13.61 6.76
N ARG A 286 0.39 -12.74 5.80
CA ARG A 286 1.58 -12.91 4.96
C ARG A 286 2.87 -12.93 5.78
N LEU A 287 3.01 -12.03 6.75
CA LEU A 287 4.19 -12.00 7.62
C LEU A 287 4.33 -13.31 8.40
N VAL A 288 3.25 -13.83 8.97
CA VAL A 288 3.30 -15.03 9.84
C VAL A 288 3.15 -16.36 9.08
N GLY A 289 2.91 -16.32 7.76
CA GLY A 289 2.76 -17.50 6.92
C GLY A 289 1.39 -18.20 7.03
N ASP A 290 0.32 -17.47 7.37
CA ASP A 290 -1.03 -18.01 7.51
C ASP A 290 -1.77 -18.03 6.16
N GLU A 291 -1.55 -19.09 5.38
CA GLU A 291 -2.18 -19.29 4.08
C GLU A 291 -3.71 -19.44 4.16
N ALA A 292 -4.25 -19.90 5.29
CA ALA A 292 -5.70 -20.05 5.45
C ALA A 292 -6.38 -18.67 5.51
N GLN A 293 -5.80 -17.73 6.26
CA GLN A 293 -6.27 -16.35 6.29
C GLN A 293 -6.08 -15.65 4.94
N LEU A 294 -4.93 -15.86 4.26
CA LEU A 294 -4.72 -15.30 2.92
C LEU A 294 -5.76 -15.79 1.92
N ALA A 295 -6.06 -17.09 1.90
CA ALA A 295 -7.11 -17.66 1.05
C ALA A 295 -8.51 -17.12 1.42
N SER A 296 -8.78 -16.93 2.71
CA SER A 296 -10.01 -16.31 3.20
C SER A 296 -10.17 -14.88 2.69
N MET A 297 -9.11 -14.07 2.72
CA MET A 297 -9.15 -12.68 2.25
C MET A 297 -9.29 -12.58 0.73
N ARG A 298 -8.73 -13.51 -0.05
CA ARG A 298 -8.99 -13.59 -1.50
C ARG A 298 -10.48 -13.81 -1.80
N ARG A 299 -11.15 -14.69 -1.04
CA ARG A 299 -12.60 -14.89 -1.15
C ARG A 299 -13.36 -13.65 -0.70
N PHE A 300 -13.01 -13.08 0.45
CA PHE A 300 -13.66 -11.87 0.98
C PHE A 300 -13.59 -10.70 -0.01
N PHE A 301 -12.46 -10.53 -0.71
CA PHE A 301 -12.33 -9.54 -1.77
C PHE A 301 -13.31 -9.78 -2.93
N LYS A 302 -13.36 -11.02 -3.43
CA LYS A 302 -14.15 -11.41 -4.61
C LYS A 302 -15.65 -11.51 -4.35
N GLU A 303 -16.03 -11.91 -3.15
CA GLU A 303 -17.40 -12.27 -2.79
C GLU A 303 -18.10 -11.17 -1.97
N THR A 304 -17.34 -10.31 -1.27
CA THR A 304 -17.90 -9.27 -0.39
C THR A 304 -17.43 -7.88 -0.78
N LEU A 305 -16.13 -7.58 -0.74
CA LEU A 305 -15.65 -6.19 -0.91
C LEU A 305 -16.01 -5.61 -2.28
N VAL A 306 -15.66 -6.30 -3.37
CA VAL A 306 -16.00 -5.81 -4.72
C VAL A 306 -17.52 -5.83 -4.96
N PRO A 307 -18.26 -6.95 -4.74
CA PRO A 307 -19.68 -7.00 -5.08
C PRO A 307 -20.59 -6.14 -4.19
N GLU A 308 -20.24 -5.86 -2.94
CA GLU A 308 -21.12 -5.13 -2.01
C GLU A 308 -20.79 -3.65 -1.89
N GLN A 309 -19.53 -3.25 -2.12
CA GLN A 309 -19.11 -1.86 -1.92
C GLN A 309 -18.98 -1.06 -3.22
N MET A 310 -18.77 -1.73 -4.37
CA MET A 310 -18.55 -1.08 -5.66
C MET A 310 -19.83 -1.01 -6.50
N ALA A 311 -20.12 0.16 -7.06
CA ALA A 311 -21.16 0.35 -8.06
C ALA A 311 -20.69 -0.09 -9.46
N ALA A 312 -21.63 -0.21 -10.41
CA ALA A 312 -21.34 -0.68 -11.76
C ALA A 312 -20.35 0.21 -12.55
N ASP A 313 -20.29 1.50 -12.22
CA ASP A 313 -19.35 2.46 -12.83
C ASP A 313 -17.94 2.43 -12.23
N GLY A 314 -17.71 1.60 -11.20
CA GLY A 314 -16.44 1.52 -10.47
C GLY A 314 -16.35 2.42 -9.24
N SER A 315 -17.35 3.26 -8.99
CA SER A 315 -17.38 4.11 -7.80
C SER A 315 -17.69 3.33 -6.52
N PHE A 316 -17.39 3.95 -5.36
CA PHE A 316 -17.76 3.44 -4.04
C PHE A 316 -18.83 4.34 -3.41
N PRO A 317 -20.14 4.00 -3.50
CA PRO A 317 -21.23 4.92 -3.14
C PRO A 317 -21.22 5.42 -1.69
N ARG A 318 -20.77 4.57 -0.74
CA ARG A 318 -20.71 4.96 0.68
C ARG A 318 -19.63 6.01 0.96
N GLU A 319 -18.56 5.99 0.18
CA GLU A 319 -17.47 6.97 0.28
C GLU A 319 -17.87 8.29 -0.40
N LEU A 320 -18.55 8.20 -1.56
CA LEU A 320 -19.13 9.36 -2.25
C LEU A 320 -20.20 10.10 -1.44
N ALA A 321 -20.84 9.42 -0.48
CA ALA A 321 -21.89 9.99 0.37
C ALA A 321 -21.34 10.73 1.61
N ARG A 322 -20.02 10.75 1.82
CA ARG A 322 -19.38 11.37 2.99
C ARG A 322 -19.21 12.88 2.81
N THR A 323 -18.90 13.56 3.91
CA THR A 323 -18.57 15.00 3.92
C THR A 323 -17.18 15.30 3.34
N LYS A 324 -16.32 14.29 3.20
CA LYS A 324 -15.04 14.35 2.48
C LYS A 324 -15.03 13.35 1.31
N PRO A 325 -15.94 13.49 0.32
CA PRO A 325 -16.18 12.44 -0.65
C PRO A 325 -14.95 12.15 -1.54
N TYR A 326 -14.08 13.13 -1.77
CA TYR A 326 -12.85 12.93 -2.56
C TYR A 326 -11.81 12.14 -1.76
N GLY A 327 -11.44 12.61 -0.56
CA GLY A 327 -10.49 11.90 0.31
C GLY A 327 -10.92 10.48 0.66
N TYR A 328 -12.20 10.24 0.98
CA TYR A 328 -12.70 8.88 1.24
C TYR A 328 -12.63 7.98 0.00
N SER A 329 -12.93 8.51 -1.20
CA SER A 329 -12.84 7.72 -2.43
C SER A 329 -11.39 7.34 -2.75
N LEU A 330 -10.44 8.26 -2.53
CA LEU A 330 -9.02 8.01 -2.71
C LEU A 330 -8.48 6.98 -1.71
N PHE A 331 -8.85 7.12 -0.43
CA PHE A 331 -8.46 6.17 0.61
C PHE A 331 -9.01 4.76 0.31
N GLN A 332 -10.29 4.65 -0.03
CA GLN A 332 -10.90 3.38 -0.40
C GLN A 332 -10.23 2.74 -1.63
N LEU A 333 -9.93 3.55 -2.65
CA LEU A 333 -9.23 3.08 -3.85
C LEU A 333 -7.87 2.48 -3.50
N ASP A 334 -7.06 3.18 -2.70
CA ASP A 334 -5.73 2.74 -2.31
C ASP A 334 -5.77 1.50 -1.41
N VAL A 335 -6.68 1.44 -0.46
CA VAL A 335 -6.83 0.26 0.41
C VAL A 335 -7.24 -0.96 -0.42
N MET A 336 -8.24 -0.83 -1.30
CA MET A 336 -8.67 -1.93 -2.18
C MET A 336 -7.57 -2.37 -3.14
N ALA A 337 -6.79 -1.43 -3.69
CA ALA A 337 -5.61 -1.71 -4.51
C ALA A 337 -4.55 -2.49 -3.74
N MET A 338 -4.28 -2.10 -2.49
CA MET A 338 -3.30 -2.81 -1.67
C MET A 338 -3.79 -4.18 -1.21
N VAL A 339 -5.10 -4.39 -1.03
CA VAL A 339 -5.67 -5.74 -0.83
C VAL A 339 -5.43 -6.60 -2.06
N ALA A 340 -5.71 -6.06 -3.26
CA ALA A 340 -5.46 -6.75 -4.52
C ALA A 340 -3.97 -7.10 -4.69
N GLU A 341 -3.07 -6.16 -4.44
CA GLU A 341 -1.62 -6.37 -4.53
C GLU A 341 -1.11 -7.39 -3.52
N ALA A 342 -1.53 -7.29 -2.25
CA ALA A 342 -1.04 -8.17 -1.18
C ALA A 342 -1.45 -9.64 -1.38
N LEU A 343 -2.61 -9.87 -1.99
CA LEU A 343 -3.22 -11.19 -2.10
C LEU A 343 -3.06 -11.84 -3.48
N SER A 344 -2.74 -11.07 -4.52
CA SER A 344 -2.59 -11.61 -5.88
C SER A 344 -1.45 -12.62 -5.95
N THR A 345 -1.69 -13.70 -6.70
CA THR A 345 -0.67 -14.67 -7.09
C THR A 345 -0.71 -14.84 -8.61
N PRO A 346 0.29 -15.51 -9.23
CA PRO A 346 0.22 -15.81 -10.66
C PRO A 346 -1.02 -16.63 -11.07
N GLN A 347 -1.61 -17.39 -10.14
CA GLN A 347 -2.78 -18.24 -10.38
C GLN A 347 -4.12 -17.57 -9.98
N ASP A 348 -4.10 -16.61 -9.06
CA ASP A 348 -5.29 -15.88 -8.59
C ASP A 348 -4.94 -14.38 -8.51
N ASN A 349 -5.06 -13.69 -9.65
CA ASN A 349 -4.73 -12.28 -9.78
C ASN A 349 -5.97 -11.40 -9.56
N LEU A 350 -6.02 -10.71 -8.42
CA LEU A 350 -7.14 -9.87 -8.01
C LEU A 350 -7.20 -8.53 -8.77
N TRP A 351 -6.12 -8.09 -9.41
CA TRP A 351 -6.14 -6.92 -10.29
C TRP A 351 -7.01 -7.16 -11.53
N THR A 352 -6.95 -8.39 -12.08
CA THR A 352 -7.72 -8.80 -13.26
C THR A 352 -9.05 -9.48 -12.92
N PHE A 353 -9.34 -9.68 -11.64
CA PHE A 353 -10.64 -10.17 -11.20
C PHE A 353 -11.75 -9.18 -11.58
N MET A 354 -12.88 -9.74 -12.02
CA MET A 354 -14.06 -8.97 -12.36
C MET A 354 -15.32 -9.80 -12.07
N THR A 355 -16.35 -9.15 -11.55
CA THR A 355 -17.70 -9.74 -11.43
C THR A 355 -18.35 -9.88 -12.82
N SER A 356 -19.45 -10.61 -12.92
CA SER A 356 -20.19 -10.79 -14.18
C SER A 356 -20.72 -9.48 -14.79
N ASP A 357 -20.99 -8.47 -13.95
CA ASP A 357 -21.43 -7.12 -14.36
C ASP A 357 -20.29 -6.12 -14.54
N GLY A 358 -19.03 -6.58 -14.47
CA GLY A 358 -17.88 -5.77 -14.86
C GLY A 358 -17.14 -5.06 -13.72
N ARG A 359 -17.53 -5.24 -12.46
CA ARG A 359 -16.89 -4.56 -11.31
C ARG A 359 -15.58 -5.23 -10.92
N GLY A 360 -14.57 -4.44 -10.57
CA GLY A 360 -13.22 -4.89 -10.24
C GLY A 360 -12.24 -3.71 -10.19
N MET A 361 -10.98 -3.97 -9.85
CA MET A 361 -9.98 -2.89 -9.67
C MET A 361 -9.73 -2.06 -10.93
N ARG A 362 -9.85 -2.66 -12.12
CA ARG A 362 -9.79 -1.92 -13.39
C ARG A 362 -10.85 -0.81 -13.44
N ARG A 363 -12.10 -1.13 -13.08
CA ARG A 363 -13.20 -0.14 -13.04
C ARG A 363 -12.98 0.93 -11.98
N ALA A 364 -12.52 0.56 -10.78
CA ALA A 364 -12.23 1.53 -9.72
C ALA A 364 -11.18 2.56 -10.16
N LEU A 365 -10.12 2.11 -10.83
CA LEU A 365 -9.09 2.99 -11.40
C LEU A 365 -9.63 3.83 -12.55
N GLU A 366 -10.41 3.24 -13.47
CA GLU A 366 -11.04 3.98 -14.57
C GLU A 366 -11.95 5.11 -14.05
N PHE A 367 -12.71 4.86 -12.99
CA PHE A 367 -13.56 5.85 -12.35
C PHE A 367 -12.76 6.99 -11.73
N MET A 368 -11.74 6.69 -10.90
CA MET A 368 -11.00 7.72 -10.16
C MET A 368 -9.92 8.44 -10.97
N TYR A 369 -9.35 7.81 -12.00
CA TYR A 369 -8.25 8.37 -12.79
C TYR A 369 -8.48 9.81 -13.29
N PRO A 370 -9.61 10.16 -13.95
CA PRO A 370 -9.83 11.53 -14.44
C PRO A 370 -9.78 12.56 -13.30
N PHE A 371 -10.31 12.21 -12.13
CA PHE A 371 -10.36 13.10 -10.96
C PHE A 371 -9.04 13.21 -10.20
N ILE A 372 -8.17 12.20 -10.31
CA ILE A 372 -6.79 12.29 -9.80
C ILE A 372 -5.94 13.14 -10.76
N LYS A 373 -6.14 12.97 -12.07
CA LYS A 373 -5.43 13.74 -13.09
C LYS A 373 -5.80 15.21 -13.06
N ASP A 374 -7.08 15.51 -12.90
CA ASP A 374 -7.60 16.87 -12.83
C ASP A 374 -8.72 16.94 -11.78
N ARG A 375 -8.36 17.37 -10.56
CA ARG A 375 -9.29 17.51 -9.43
C ARG A 375 -10.44 18.48 -9.72
N THR A 376 -10.27 19.43 -10.65
CA THR A 376 -11.34 20.40 -11.00
C THR A 376 -12.53 19.74 -11.69
N THR A 377 -12.34 18.52 -12.20
CA THR A 377 -13.40 17.71 -12.83
C THR A 377 -14.20 16.87 -11.83
N TRP A 378 -13.88 16.94 -10.54
CA TRP A 378 -14.57 16.18 -9.49
C TRP A 378 -16.06 16.58 -9.39
N PRO A 379 -17.01 15.62 -9.46
CA PRO A 379 -18.43 15.94 -9.60
C PRO A 379 -19.17 16.13 -8.26
N LYS A 380 -18.50 15.99 -7.12
CA LYS A 380 -19.09 16.15 -5.78
C LYS A 380 -18.61 17.44 -5.12
N PRO A 381 -19.30 17.92 -4.06
CA PRO A 381 -18.80 19.04 -3.28
C PRO A 381 -17.36 18.82 -2.79
N PRO A 382 -16.59 19.91 -2.60
CA PRO A 382 -15.28 19.84 -1.96
C PRO A 382 -15.35 19.18 -0.58
N ASP A 383 -14.24 18.55 -0.18
CA ASP A 383 -14.13 17.96 1.15
C ASP A 383 -14.19 19.07 2.21
N VAL A 384 -14.99 18.87 3.27
CA VAL A 384 -15.16 19.87 4.34
C VAL A 384 -13.86 20.23 5.07
N MET A 385 -12.85 19.36 5.02
CA MET A 385 -11.48 19.68 5.43
C MET A 385 -10.48 19.02 4.48
N TYR A 386 -9.32 19.64 4.30
CA TYR A 386 -8.17 19.11 3.57
C TYR A 386 -8.39 18.81 2.07
N HIS A 387 -9.43 19.38 1.44
CA HIS A 387 -9.69 19.18 0.01
C HIS A 387 -8.47 19.50 -0.86
N ASP A 388 -7.78 20.60 -0.55
CA ASP A 388 -6.62 21.07 -1.32
C ASP A 388 -5.35 20.23 -1.11
N ALA A 389 -5.36 19.34 -0.11
CA ALA A 389 -4.23 18.48 0.22
C ALA A 389 -4.13 17.23 -0.68
N TRP A 390 -5.17 16.95 -1.46
CA TRP A 390 -5.28 15.82 -2.39
C TRP A 390 -5.12 16.28 -3.85
N PRO A 391 -4.73 15.41 -4.79
CA PRO A 391 -4.28 14.03 -4.59
C PRO A 391 -2.80 13.94 -4.21
N ILE A 392 -2.40 12.75 -3.74
CA ILE A 392 -1.01 12.39 -3.47
C ILE A 392 -0.56 11.26 -4.40
N ARG A 393 0.65 10.73 -4.21
CA ARG A 393 1.19 9.61 -4.97
C ARG A 393 0.52 8.27 -4.61
N HIS A 394 -0.73 8.13 -5.04
CA HIS A 394 -1.63 7.00 -4.75
C HIS A 394 -1.05 5.64 -5.19
N PRO A 395 -0.86 4.66 -4.29
CA PRO A 395 -0.40 3.31 -4.61
C PRO A 395 -1.23 2.61 -5.68
N ALA A 396 -2.54 2.88 -5.74
CA ALA A 396 -3.42 2.31 -6.74
C ALA A 396 -2.97 2.60 -8.18
N LEU A 397 -2.42 3.80 -8.44
CA LEU A 397 -1.89 4.14 -9.77
C LEU A 397 -0.64 3.33 -10.12
N PHE A 398 0.27 3.15 -9.16
CA PHE A 398 1.52 2.42 -9.40
C PHE A 398 1.27 0.93 -9.61
N PHE A 399 0.63 0.27 -8.64
CA PHE A 399 0.40 -1.16 -8.71
C PHE A 399 -0.61 -1.52 -9.81
N GLY A 400 -1.66 -0.70 -9.96
CA GLY A 400 -2.63 -0.86 -11.05
C GLY A 400 -2.01 -0.63 -12.43
N GLY A 401 -1.17 0.40 -12.59
CA GLY A 401 -0.44 0.65 -13.83
C GLY A 401 0.42 -0.53 -14.27
N ARG A 402 1.09 -1.18 -13.31
CA ARG A 402 1.88 -2.39 -13.55
C ARG A 402 1.01 -3.60 -13.86
N ALA A 403 0.04 -3.90 -13.01
CA ALA A 403 -0.75 -5.12 -13.06
C ALA A 403 -1.77 -5.13 -14.22
N LEU A 404 -2.26 -3.96 -14.63
CA LEU A 404 -3.24 -3.80 -15.72
C LEU A 404 -2.60 -3.37 -17.05
N HIS A 405 -1.29 -3.12 -17.05
CA HIS A 405 -0.51 -2.66 -18.20
C HIS A 405 -0.95 -1.31 -18.76
N GLU A 406 -1.16 -0.35 -17.85
CA GLU A 406 -1.70 0.98 -18.13
C GLU A 406 -0.64 2.06 -17.88
N PRO A 407 0.17 2.46 -18.90
CA PRO A 407 1.28 3.39 -18.72
C PRO A 407 0.84 4.77 -18.21
N ARG A 408 -0.39 5.17 -18.55
CA ARG A 408 -0.99 6.44 -18.13
C ARG A 408 -1.11 6.57 -16.61
N TYR A 409 -1.24 5.45 -15.87
CA TYR A 409 -1.30 5.46 -14.41
C TYR A 409 0.09 5.69 -13.82
N LEU A 410 1.12 5.04 -14.37
CA LEU A 410 2.51 5.25 -13.94
C LEU A 410 3.00 6.66 -14.22
N ALA A 411 2.66 7.20 -15.39
CA ALA A 411 2.99 8.58 -15.76
C ALA A 411 2.37 9.59 -14.78
N LEU A 412 1.09 9.43 -14.44
CA LEU A 412 0.42 10.30 -13.46
C LEU A 412 1.01 10.11 -12.05
N TRP A 413 1.29 8.88 -11.64
CA TRP A 413 1.88 8.60 -10.33
C TRP A 413 3.20 9.36 -10.09
N GLN A 414 4.06 9.45 -11.11
CA GLN A 414 5.34 10.18 -11.01
C GLN A 414 5.17 11.68 -10.78
N THR A 415 4.08 12.29 -11.26
CA THR A 415 3.85 13.74 -11.12
C THR A 415 3.25 14.14 -9.77
N LEU A 416 2.73 13.17 -9.01
CA LEU A 416 2.04 13.41 -7.74
C LEU A 416 2.99 13.46 -6.55
N ASN A 417 2.58 14.18 -5.50
CA ASN A 417 3.35 14.39 -4.28
C ASN A 417 3.61 13.06 -3.54
N PRO A 418 4.86 12.58 -3.44
CA PRO A 418 5.19 11.35 -2.70
C PRO A 418 5.22 11.51 -1.18
N ASP A 419 5.43 12.73 -0.67
CA ASP A 419 5.74 12.98 0.74
C ASP A 419 4.80 14.08 1.27
N PRO A 420 3.50 13.78 1.44
CA PRO A 420 2.58 14.75 2.03
C PRO A 420 3.00 15.12 3.46
N THR A 421 2.80 16.38 3.85
CA THR A 421 3.17 16.89 5.18
C THR A 421 1.97 17.13 6.10
N ILE A 422 0.75 16.97 5.59
CA ILE A 422 -0.49 17.18 6.34
C ILE A 422 -0.85 15.88 7.07
N ASP A 423 -0.99 15.94 8.39
CA ASP A 423 -1.21 14.76 9.24
C ASP A 423 -2.41 13.91 8.82
N GLU A 424 -3.54 14.55 8.46
CA GLU A 424 -4.72 13.84 7.96
C GLU A 424 -4.40 13.03 6.70
N VAL A 425 -3.63 13.61 5.77
CA VAL A 425 -3.27 12.94 4.51
C VAL A 425 -2.33 11.78 4.78
N ILE A 426 -1.33 11.96 5.65
CA ILE A 426 -0.41 10.90 6.07
C ILE A 426 -1.19 9.75 6.73
N ARG A 427 -2.19 10.08 7.58
CA ARG A 427 -3.05 9.08 8.23
C ARG A 427 -3.84 8.24 7.21
N ASN A 428 -4.24 8.83 6.09
CA ASN A 428 -4.93 8.14 5.01
C ASN A 428 -3.98 7.61 3.92
N TYR A 429 -2.67 7.57 4.18
CA TYR A 429 -1.65 7.07 3.26
C TYR A 429 -0.81 5.95 3.91
N PRO A 430 -1.39 4.76 4.15
CA PRO A 430 -0.77 3.70 4.94
C PRO A 430 0.38 2.94 4.24
N VAL A 431 0.56 3.12 2.93
CA VAL A 431 1.60 2.45 2.13
C VAL A 431 2.35 3.49 1.30
N GLN A 432 3.62 3.77 1.66
CA GLN A 432 4.41 4.89 1.12
C GLN A 432 5.69 4.43 0.42
N GLN A 433 6.09 3.17 0.61
CA GLN A 433 7.33 2.59 0.12
C GLN A 433 7.02 1.47 -0.89
N PRO A 434 6.67 1.80 -2.15
CA PRO A 434 6.33 0.79 -3.16
C PRO A 434 7.49 -0.21 -3.42
N LEU A 435 8.72 0.20 -3.12
CA LEU A 435 9.90 -0.67 -3.13
C LEU A 435 9.82 -1.85 -2.19
N LEU A 436 8.94 -1.86 -1.18
CA LEU A 436 8.78 -3.02 -0.31
C LEU A 436 7.80 -4.05 -0.85
N TRP A 437 7.02 -3.70 -1.87
CA TRP A 437 5.91 -4.52 -2.37
C TRP A 437 6.21 -5.16 -3.72
N VAL A 438 7.21 -4.65 -4.45
CA VAL A 438 7.68 -5.26 -5.70
C VAL A 438 8.82 -6.25 -5.44
N PRO A 439 8.98 -7.32 -6.25
CA PRO A 439 10.07 -8.29 -6.11
C PRO A 439 11.46 -7.71 -6.23
#